data_AF-A0A950LCR1-F1
#
_entry.id   AF-A0A950LCR1-F1
#
_cell.length_a   1.000
_cell.length_b   1.000
_cell.length_c   1.000
_cell.angle_alpha   90.00
_cell.angle_beta   90.00
_cell.angle_gamma   90.00
#
_symmetry.space_group_name_H-M   'P 1'
#
loop_
_entity.id
_entity.type
_entity.pdbx_description
1 polymer ?
#
loop_
_entity_poly.entity_id
_entity_poly.type
_entity_poly.pdbx_seq_one_letter_code
_entity_poly.pdbx_strand_id
1 'polypeptide(L)'
;AVGVNCCAPGDVLSAIELARTVTGKPVIVYPNSGQRWDSGSRAWVGPPLFSAQLVPRWAAAGARIVGGCCCVRPADIAKVARATRPAPA
;
A
#
# COMPACT_ATOMS: atom_id res chain seq x y z
N ALA A 1 9.27 -12.87 -5.91
CA ALA A 1 8.84 -11.78 -5.02
C ALA A 1 7.94 -12.35 -3.92
N VAL A 2 7.70 -11.60 -2.86
CA VAL A 2 6.69 -11.89 -1.80
C VAL A 2 5.85 -10.63 -1.59
N GLY A 3 4.65 -10.73 -1.03
CA GLY A 3 3.83 -9.54 -0.86
C GLY A 3 2.78 -9.61 0.22
N VAL A 4 2.28 -8.43 0.58
CA VAL A 4 1.19 -8.22 1.53
C VAL A 4 0.11 -7.39 0.87
N ASN A 5 -1.16 -7.76 1.12
CA ASN A 5 -2.30 -7.03 0.60
C ASN A 5 -3.46 -6.98 1.57
N CYS A 6 -4.35 -6.02 1.32
CA CYS A 6 -5.59 -5.82 2.07
C CYS A 6 -5.44 -5.60 3.59
N CYS A 7 -4.22 -5.49 4.11
CA CYS A 7 -3.96 -4.94 5.44
C CYS A 7 -4.23 -3.43 5.46
N ALA A 8 -4.25 -2.85 6.67
CA ALA A 8 -4.35 -1.40 6.80
C ALA A 8 -3.06 -0.73 6.29
N PRO A 9 -3.12 0.49 5.74
CA PRO A 9 -1.93 1.22 5.27
C PRO A 9 -0.82 1.35 6.33
N GLY A 10 -1.18 1.41 7.61
CA GLY A 10 -0.25 1.50 8.73
C GLY A 10 0.62 0.23 8.93
N ASP A 11 0.14 -0.94 8.52
CA ASP A 11 0.84 -2.21 8.74
C ASP A 11 1.91 -2.49 7.67
N VAL A 12 1.84 -1.78 6.54
CA VAL A 12 2.61 -2.08 5.34
C VAL A 12 4.12 -1.99 5.57
N LEU A 13 4.58 -0.99 6.34
CA LEU A 13 6.01 -0.79 6.54
C LEU A 13 6.65 -1.97 7.27
N SER A 14 6.10 -2.35 8.42
CA SER A 14 6.59 -3.46 9.22
C SER A 14 6.53 -4.77 8.44
N ALA A 15 5.50 -4.95 7.61
CA ALA A 15 5.39 -6.11 6.73
C ALA A 15 6.49 -6.14 5.66
N ILE A 16 6.86 -5.00 5.08
CA ILE A 16 7.99 -4.92 4.13
C ILE A 16 9.30 -5.30 4.82
N GLU A 17 9.59 -4.70 5.98
CA GLU A 17 10.82 -4.92 6.73
C GLU A 17 10.98 -6.39 7.14
N LEU A 18 9.90 -7.00 7.65
CA LEU A 18 9.88 -8.42 7.98
C LEU A 18 10.09 -9.30 6.75
N ALA A 19 9.33 -9.05 5.67
CA ALA A 19 9.43 -9.84 4.44
C ALA A 19 10.83 -9.75 3.81
N ARG A 20 11.45 -8.57 3.83
CA ARG A 20 12.85 -8.38 3.38
C ARG A 20 13.82 -9.16 4.25
N THR A 21 13.70 -9.06 5.57
CA THR A 21 14.59 -9.73 6.53
C THR A 21 14.54 -11.24 6.40
N VAL A 22 13.35 -11.82 6.33
CA VAL A 22 13.19 -13.28 6.33
C VAL A 22 13.46 -13.92 4.97
N THR A 23 13.18 -13.20 3.87
CA THR A 23 13.19 -13.84 2.54
C THR A 23 14.29 -13.34 1.61
N GLY A 24 14.82 -12.13 1.81
CA GLY A 24 15.72 -11.46 0.87
C GLY A 24 15.12 -11.11 -0.50
N LYS A 25 13.86 -11.47 -0.77
CA LYS A 25 13.18 -11.30 -2.07
C LYS A 25 12.64 -9.87 -2.24
N PRO A 26 12.36 -9.44 -3.48
CA PRO A 26 11.59 -8.21 -3.73
C PRO A 26 10.20 -8.27 -3.09
N VAL A 27 9.71 -7.15 -2.54
CA VAL A 27 8.41 -7.05 -1.86
C VAL A 27 7.37 -6.33 -2.73
N ILE A 28 6.15 -6.85 -2.74
CA ILE A 28 4.96 -6.28 -3.40
C ILE A 28 3.98 -5.83 -2.31
N VAL A 29 3.44 -4.62 -2.39
CA VAL A 29 2.48 -4.10 -1.41
C VAL A 29 1.26 -3.49 -2.06
N TYR A 30 0.06 -3.85 -1.60
CA TYR A 30 -1.20 -3.28 -2.09
C TYR A 30 -2.26 -3.32 -0.96
N PRO A 31 -2.18 -2.38 0.00
CA PRO A 31 -3.08 -2.33 1.16
C PRO A 31 -4.51 -1.94 0.76
N ASN A 32 -5.45 -2.08 1.70
CA ASN A 32 -6.77 -1.46 1.58
C ASN A 32 -6.68 0.08 1.81
N SER A 33 -7.78 0.80 1.63
CA SER A 33 -7.82 2.25 1.85
C SER A 33 -7.70 2.67 3.31
N GLY A 34 -7.78 1.75 4.28
CA GLY A 34 -7.92 2.00 5.72
C GLY A 34 -9.36 1.99 6.22
N GLN A 35 -10.34 1.99 5.31
CA GLN A 35 -11.75 1.85 5.67
C GLN A 35 -12.03 0.44 6.21
N ARG A 36 -12.97 0.34 7.15
CA ARG A 36 -13.38 -0.94 7.74
C ARG A 36 -14.68 -1.41 7.11
N TRP A 37 -14.80 -2.70 6.89
CA TRP A 37 -16.05 -3.32 6.48
C TRP A 37 -16.98 -3.44 7.69
N ASP A 38 -18.17 -2.84 7.60
CA ASP A 38 -19.26 -3.07 8.55
C ASP A 38 -20.22 -4.09 7.94
N SER A 39 -20.32 -5.26 8.58
CA SER A 39 -21.19 -6.34 8.12
C SER A 39 -22.68 -6.07 8.32
N GLY A 40 -23.05 -5.23 9.30
CA GLY A 40 -24.44 -4.88 9.59
C GLY A 40 -25.03 -3.99 8.50
N SER A 41 -24.32 -2.91 8.15
CA SER A 41 -24.72 -2.01 7.05
C SER A 41 -24.28 -2.50 5.67
N ARG A 42 -23.47 -3.57 5.59
CA ARG A 42 -22.84 -4.08 4.35
C ARG A 42 -22.13 -2.96 3.58
N ALA A 43 -21.42 -2.11 4.31
CA ALA A 43 -20.77 -0.93 3.76
C ALA A 43 -19.36 -0.72 4.34
N TRP A 44 -18.57 0.05 3.61
CA TRP A 44 -17.26 0.51 4.07
C TRP A 44 -17.42 1.80 4.88
N VAL A 45 -16.89 1.81 6.11
CA VAL A 45 -17.02 2.92 7.05
C VAL A 45 -15.66 3.50 7.46
N GLY A 46 -15.68 4.76 7.89
CA GLY A 46 -14.50 5.52 8.29
C GLY A 46 -13.81 6.24 7.12
N PRO A 47 -12.84 7.13 7.43
CA PRO A 47 -12.09 7.84 6.41
C PRO A 47 -11.04 6.93 5.75
N PRO A 48 -10.68 7.19 4.48
CA PRO A 48 -9.48 6.58 3.90
C PRO A 48 -8.23 7.10 4.62
N LEU A 49 -7.34 6.16 4.95
CA LEU A 49 -6.02 6.41 5.54
C LEU A 49 -4.88 6.18 4.52
N PHE A 50 -5.18 5.55 3.38
CA PHE A 50 -4.19 5.33 2.33
C PHE A 50 -3.80 6.65 1.68
N SER A 51 -2.49 6.94 1.64
CA SER A 51 -1.92 8.11 1.00
C SER A 51 -0.72 7.73 0.14
N ALA A 52 -0.64 8.30 -1.05
CA ALA A 52 0.52 8.13 -1.93
C ALA A 52 1.82 8.69 -1.32
N GLN A 53 1.73 9.54 -0.30
CA GLN A 53 2.90 10.04 0.45
C GLN A 53 3.62 8.95 1.27
N LEU A 54 2.96 7.81 1.51
CA LEU A 54 3.58 6.66 2.18
C LEU A 54 4.52 5.88 1.24
N VAL A 55 4.30 6.00 -0.07
CA VAL A 55 4.97 5.18 -1.09
C VAL A 55 6.49 5.36 -1.13
N PRO A 56 7.07 6.58 -1.02
CA PRO A 56 8.51 6.73 -0.95
C PRO A 56 9.15 5.97 0.23
N ARG A 57 8.48 5.96 1.39
CA ARG A 57 8.94 5.21 2.57
C ARG A 57 8.90 3.71 2.32
N TRP A 58 7.84 3.20 1.69
CA TRP A 58 7.75 1.79 1.32
C TRP A 58 8.81 1.38 0.28
N ALA A 59 9.06 2.23 -0.71
CA ALA A 59 10.09 1.99 -1.71
C ALA A 59 11.49 1.93 -1.06
N ALA A 60 11.79 2.86 -0.15
CA ALA A 60 13.03 2.87 0.62
C ALA A 60 13.19 1.61 1.50
N ALA A 61 12.10 1.09 2.07
CA ALA A 61 12.10 -0.16 2.84
C ALA A 61 12.25 -1.42 1.96
N GLY A 62 12.15 -1.31 0.64
CA GLY A 62 12.37 -2.43 -0.29
C GLY A 62 11.14 -2.92 -1.06
N ALA A 63 10.01 -2.19 -1.00
CA ALA A 63 8.91 -2.44 -1.91
C ALA A 63 9.31 -2.12 -3.37
N ARG A 64 8.92 -2.99 -4.30
CA ARG A 64 9.21 -2.86 -5.74
C ARG A 64 7.96 -2.71 -6.60
N ILE A 65 6.82 -3.20 -6.11
CA ILE A 65 5.52 -3.03 -6.76
C ILE A 65 4.56 -2.51 -5.71
N VAL A 66 3.87 -1.42 -6.02
CA VAL A 66 2.93 -0.75 -5.13
C VAL A 66 1.59 -0.61 -5.83
N GLY A 67 0.52 -1.05 -5.19
CA GLY A 67 -0.84 -0.97 -5.70
C GLY A 67 -1.85 -0.66 -4.60
N GLY A 68 -3.11 -1.04 -4.84
CA GLY A 68 -4.19 -0.90 -3.87
C GLY A 68 -5.16 -2.07 -3.93
N CYS A 69 -5.83 -2.32 -2.82
CA CYS A 69 -6.83 -3.37 -2.65
C CYS A 69 -8.20 -2.74 -2.35
N CYS A 70 -8.92 -3.21 -1.32
CA CYS A 70 -10.25 -2.72 -0.99
C CYS A 70 -10.30 -1.19 -0.87
N CYS A 71 -11.26 -0.58 -1.56
CA CYS A 71 -11.56 0.86 -1.55
C CYS A 71 -10.46 1.80 -2.04
N VAL A 72 -9.34 1.31 -2.56
CA VAL A 72 -8.37 2.14 -3.28
C VAL A 72 -8.87 2.39 -4.70
N ARG A 73 -8.93 3.65 -5.13
CA ARG A 73 -9.56 4.02 -6.40
C ARG A 73 -8.52 4.31 -7.49
N PRO A 74 -8.92 4.34 -8.78
CA PRO A 74 -8.02 4.71 -9.87
C PRO A 74 -7.30 6.06 -9.64
N ALA A 75 -7.99 7.04 -9.05
CA ALA A 75 -7.40 8.34 -8.71
C ALA A 75 -6.25 8.23 -7.70
N ASP A 76 -6.30 7.27 -6.78
CA ASP A 76 -5.24 7.03 -5.80
C ASP A 76 -4.06 6.30 -6.44
N ILE A 77 -4.32 5.33 -7.32
CA ILE A 77 -3.28 4.67 -8.13
C ILE A 77 -2.56 5.69 -9.02
N ALA A 78 -3.28 6.67 -9.60
CA ALA A 78 -2.66 7.75 -10.35
C ALA A 78 -1.74 8.62 -9.48
N LYS A 79 -2.08 8.85 -8.20
CA LYS A 79 -1.19 9.55 -7.24
C LYS A 79 0.04 8.69 -6.91
N VAL A 80 -0.13 7.38 -6.71
CA VAL A 80 0.98 6.44 -6.51
C VAL A 80 1.94 6.48 -7.69
N ALA A 81 1.43 6.38 -8.92
CA ALA A 81 2.23 6.44 -10.14
C ALA A 81 3.01 7.77 -10.27
N ARG A 82 2.41 8.90 -9.86
CA ARG A 82 3.12 10.19 -9.80
C ARG A 82 4.23 10.20 -8.74
N ALA A 83 3.97 9.62 -7.57
CA ALA A 83 4.93 9.59 -6.47
C ALA A 83 6.14 8.67 -6.73
N THR A 84 6.03 7.73 -7.68
CA THR A 84 7.10 6.80 -8.05
C THR A 84 7.80 7.14 -9.37
N ARG A 85 7.37 8.19 -10.08
CA ARG A 85 8.06 8.63 -11.30
C ARG A 85 9.42 9.23 -10.92
N PRO A 86 10.50 8.85 -11.63
CA PRO A 86 11.76 9.58 -11.54
C PRO A 86 11.54 11.05 -11.93
N ALA A 87 12.32 11.96 -11.34
CA ALA A 87 12.40 13.32 -11.85
C ALA A 87 12.83 13.27 -13.33
N PRO A 88 12.28 14.14 -14.20
CA PRO A 88 12.79 14.26 -15.55
C PRO A 88 14.29 14.62 -15.50
N ALA A 89 15.05 14.04 -16.42
CA ALA A 89 16.47 14.30 -16.61
C ALA A 89 16.72 15.75 -17.06
#